data_AF-A0A972CLQ0-F1
#
_entry.id   AF-A0A972CLQ0-F1
#
_cell.length_a   1.000
_cell.length_b   1.000
_cell.length_c   1.000
_cell.angle_alpha   90.00
_cell.angle_beta   90.00
_cell.angle_gamma   90.00
#
_symmetry.space_group_name_H-M   'P 1'
#
loop_
_entity.id
_entity.type
_entity.pdbx_description
1 polymer ?
#
loop_
_entity_poly.entity_id
_entity_poly.type
_entity_poly.pdbx_seq_one_letter_code
_entity_poly.pdbx_strand_id
1 'polypeptide(L)'
;MEQAILKNMAAIRVISGVLEIAAAFIFLRVGRVDSALRLNAMLGLVGPLVFIAVSALGIAAVAVRLPWYKIVMIVLGICLVLGGTKG
;
A
#
# COMPACT_ATOMS: atom_id res chain seq x y z
N MET A 1 4.69 21.70 7.33
CA MET A 1 5.24 20.55 6.57
C MET A 1 4.48 19.26 6.87
N GLU A 2 4.30 18.89 8.14
CA GLU A 2 3.62 17.66 8.58
C GLU A 2 2.17 17.51 8.05
N GLN A 3 1.37 18.58 8.07
CA GLN A 3 0.00 18.55 7.54
C GLN A 3 -0.09 18.29 6.02
N ALA A 4 0.91 18.72 5.26
CA ALA A 4 0.97 18.43 3.82
C ALA A 4 1.28 16.95 3.59
N ILE A 5 2.19 16.37 4.40
CA ILE A 5 2.51 14.95 4.34
C ILE A 5 1.29 14.11 4.72
N LEU A 6 0.57 14.47 5.80
CA LEU A 6 -0.67 13.79 6.20
C LEU A 6 -1.73 13.81 5.10
N LYS A 7 -1.94 14.96 4.45
CA LYS A 7 -2.84 15.07 3.29
C LYS A 7 -2.41 14.15 2.14
N ASN A 8 -1.11 14.08 1.85
CA ASN A 8 -0.58 13.21 0.81
C ASN A 8 -0.74 11.72 1.16
N MET A 9 -0.48 11.33 2.41
CA MET A 9 -0.68 9.95 2.89
C MET A 9 -2.16 9.55 2.79
N ALA A 10 -3.06 10.45 3.19
CA ALA A 10 -4.50 10.24 3.07
C ALA A 10 -4.93 10.13 1.61
N ALA A 11 -4.45 11.02 0.73
CA ALA A 11 -4.77 11.00 -0.69
C ALA A 11 -4.34 9.68 -1.36
N ILE A 12 -3.11 9.21 -1.09
CA ILE A 12 -2.62 7.93 -1.62
C ILE A 12 -3.50 6.76 -1.17
N ARG A 13 -3.92 6.74 0.10
CA ARG A 13 -4.85 5.71 0.59
C ARG A 13 -6.23 5.78 -0.05
N VAL A 14 -6.77 6.98 -0.24
CA VAL A 14 -8.07 7.17 -0.91
C VAL A 14 -7.98 6.66 -2.35
N ILE A 15 -6.92 7.01 -3.09
CA ILE A 15 -6.71 6.52 -4.45
C ILE A 15 -6.61 4.99 -4.48
N SER A 16 -5.82 4.39 -3.59
CA SER A 16 -5.72 2.94 -3.48
C SER A 16 -7.06 2.28 -3.16
N GLY A 17 -7.84 2.84 -2.22
CA GLY A 17 -9.15 2.32 -1.86
C GLY A 17 -10.16 2.42 -3.00
N VAL A 18 -10.10 3.49 -3.79
CA VAL A 18 -10.93 3.64 -5.00
C VAL A 18 -10.59 2.56 -6.03
N LEU A 19 -9.31 2.19 -6.20
CA LEU A 19 -8.90 1.09 -7.08
C LEU A 19 -9.50 -0.25 -6.64
N GLU A 20 -9.47 -0.55 -5.33
CA GLU A 20 -10.09 -1.75 -4.76
C GLU A 20 -11.61 -1.77 -4.98
N ILE A 21 -12.28 -0.65 -4.75
CA ILE A 21 -13.74 -0.54 -4.97
C ILE A 21 -14.06 -0.72 -6.47
N ALA A 22 -13.30 -0.09 -7.37
CA ALA A 22 -13.47 -0.25 -8.81
C ALA A 22 -13.29 -1.71 -9.24
N ALA A 23 -12.28 -2.39 -8.68
CA ALA A 23 -12.05 -3.80 -8.91
C ALA A 23 -13.21 -4.68 -8.43
N ALA A 24 -13.76 -4.39 -7.25
CA ALA A 24 -14.92 -5.10 -6.73
C ALA A 24 -16.13 -4.95 -7.67
N PHE A 25 -16.38 -3.76 -8.23
CA PHE A 25 -17.41 -3.57 -9.26
C PHE A 25 -17.14 -4.41 -10.52
N ILE A 26 -15.88 -4.51 -10.94
CA ILE A 26 -15.50 -5.36 -12.09
C ILE A 26 -15.74 -6.85 -11.77
N PHE A 27 -15.39 -7.32 -10.56
CA PHE A 27 -15.66 -8.70 -10.13
C PHE A 27 -17.16 -9.02 -10.23
N LEU A 28 -18.00 -8.13 -9.68
CA LEU A 28 -19.46 -8.29 -9.71
C LEU A 28 -20.02 -8.28 -11.13
N ARG A 29 -19.44 -7.49 -12.04
CA ARG A 29 -19.90 -7.41 -13.44
C ARG A 29 -19.48 -8.62 -14.28
N VAL A 30 -18.27 -9.14 -14.08
CA VAL A 30 -17.74 -10.25 -14.90
C VAL A 30 -18.37 -11.59 -14.50
N GLY A 31 -18.75 -11.78 -13.23
CA GLY A 31 -19.49 -12.95 -12.78
C GLY A 31 -18.76 -14.30 -12.94
N ARG A 32 -17.45 -14.28 -13.19
CA ARG A 32 -16.59 -15.46 -13.35
C ARG A 32 -15.41 -15.38 -12.40
N VAL A 33 -15.22 -16.44 -11.61
CA VAL A 33 -14.18 -16.51 -10.58
C VAL A 33 -12.78 -16.44 -11.20
N ASP A 34 -12.54 -17.12 -12.33
CA ASP A 34 -11.23 -17.11 -13.00
C ASP A 34 -10.76 -15.71 -13.42
N SER A 35 -11.69 -14.91 -13.94
CA SER A 35 -11.40 -13.52 -14.35
C SER A 35 -11.17 -12.62 -13.14
N ALA A 36 -11.95 -12.82 -12.06
CA ALA A 36 -11.76 -12.11 -10.80
C ALA A 36 -10.40 -12.45 -10.17
N LEU A 37 -9.97 -13.71 -10.20
CA LEU A 37 -8.67 -14.15 -9.69
C LEU A 37 -7.50 -13.48 -10.42
N ARG A 38 -7.57 -13.38 -11.76
CA ARG A 38 -6.53 -12.68 -12.55
C ARG A 38 -6.43 -11.21 -12.16
N LEU A 39 -7.56 -10.54 -12.03
CA LEU A 39 -7.59 -9.13 -11.68
C LEU A 39 -7.16 -8.90 -10.21
N ASN A 40 -7.53 -9.80 -9.31
CA ASN A 40 -7.03 -9.83 -7.92
C ASN A 40 -5.51 -10.02 -7.86
N ALA A 41 -4.94 -10.90 -8.70
CA ALA A 41 -3.49 -11.09 -8.76
C ALA A 41 -2.76 -9.81 -9.20
N MET A 42 -3.34 -9.04 -10.14
CA MET A 42 -2.79 -7.74 -10.52
C MET A 42 -2.92 -6.70 -9.40
N LEU A 43 -4.04 -6.69 -8.67
CA LEU A 43 -4.27 -5.80 -7.52
C LEU A 43 -3.45 -6.19 -6.30
N GLY A 44 -3.06 -7.46 -6.16
CA GLY A 44 -2.25 -7.96 -5.05
C GLY A 44 -0.92 -7.23 -4.90
N LEU A 45 -0.40 -6.61 -5.96
CA LEU A 45 0.79 -5.77 -5.93
C LEU A 45 0.51 -4.29 -5.58
N VAL A 46 -0.73 -3.82 -5.76
CA VAL A 46 -1.12 -2.43 -5.45
C VAL A 46 -1.01 -2.17 -3.95
N GLY A 47 -1.49 -3.08 -3.11
CA GLY A 47 -1.39 -2.98 -1.65
C GLY A 47 0.04 -2.78 -1.14
N PRO A 48 1.00 -3.67 -1.49
CA PRO A 48 2.41 -3.52 -1.15
C PRO A 48 3.04 -2.21 -1.64
N LEU A 49 2.76 -1.81 -2.88
CA LEU A 49 3.30 -0.56 -3.45
C LEU A 49 2.79 0.68 -2.71
N VAL A 50 1.49 0.72 -2.43
CA VAL A 50 0.83 1.80 -1.68
C VAL A 50 1.36 1.85 -0.25
N PHE A 51 1.51 0.69 0.39
CA PHE A 51 2.09 0.59 1.73
C PHE A 51 3.49 1.20 1.77
N ILE A 52 4.37 0.85 0.84
CA ILE A 52 5.73 1.40 0.76
C ILE A 52 5.71 2.91 0.56
N ALA A 53 4.89 3.42 -0.36
CA ALA A 53 4.80 4.85 -0.63
C ALA A 53 4.35 5.64 0.60
N VAL A 54 3.30 5.17 1.28
CA VAL A 54 2.81 5.82 2.51
C VAL A 54 3.82 5.68 3.65
N SER A 55 4.43 4.51 3.84
CA SER A 55 5.47 4.32 4.86
C SER A 55 6.68 5.22 4.63
N ALA A 56 7.13 5.39 3.39
CA ALA A 56 8.23 6.30 3.06
C ALA A 56 7.91 7.75 3.44
N LEU A 57 6.70 8.22 3.12
CA LEU A 57 6.24 9.57 3.51
C LEU A 57 6.16 9.71 5.04
N GLY A 58 5.64 8.70 5.73
CA GLY A 58 5.52 8.69 7.18
C GLY A 58 6.88 8.72 7.87
N ILE A 59 7.80 7.86 7.44
CA ILE A 59 9.17 7.83 7.95
C ILE A 59 9.86 9.16 7.68
N ALA A 60 9.75 9.72 6.47
CA ALA A 60 10.35 11.02 6.16
C ALA A 60 9.86 12.15 7.09
N ALA A 61 8.60 12.08 7.54
CA ALA A 61 8.05 13.06 8.48
C ALA A 61 8.58 12.87 9.92
N VAL A 62 8.80 11.63 10.37
CA VAL A 62 9.15 11.33 11.78
C VAL A 62 10.60 10.91 12.00
N ALA A 63 11.40 10.77 10.94
CA ALA A 63 12.73 10.16 10.98
C ALA A 63 13.66 10.79 12.02
N VAL A 64 13.59 12.12 12.17
CA VAL A 64 14.42 12.89 13.12
C VAL A 64 14.03 12.65 14.58
N ARG A 65 12.79 12.21 14.84
CA ARG A 65 12.27 11.97 16.20
C ARG A 65 12.24 10.50 16.59
N LEU A 66 12.50 9.60 15.65
CA LEU A 66 12.47 8.16 15.88
C LEU A 66 13.87 7.65 16.24
N PRO A 67 14.02 6.85 17.31
CA PRO A 67 15.27 6.16 17.56
C PRO A 67 15.55 5.15 16.45
N TRP A 68 16.83 5.01 16.09
CA TRP A 68 17.29 4.27 14.90
C TRP A 68 16.79 2.82 14.84
N TYR A 69 16.66 2.14 15.98
CA TYR A 69 16.17 0.75 16.04
C TYR A 69 14.72 0.61 15.53
N LYS A 70 13.86 1.62 15.73
CA LYS A 70 12.48 1.60 15.22
C LYS A 70 12.45 1.74 13.70
N ILE A 71 13.36 2.55 13.15
CA ILE A 71 13.48 2.70 11.69
C ILE A 71 13.90 1.36 11.07
N VAL A 72 14.88 0.66 11.67
CA VAL A 72 15.29 -0.68 11.24
C VAL A 72 14.12 -1.67 11.27
N MET A 73 13.30 -1.66 12.32
CA MET A 73 12.11 -2.52 12.40
C MET A 73 11.09 -2.24 11.29
N ILE A 74 10.84 -0.96 10.98
CA ILE A 74 9.91 -0.58 9.91
C ILE A 74 10.45 -1.02 8.54
N VAL A 75 11.72 -0.77 8.27
CA VAL A 75 12.38 -1.21 7.03
C VAL A 75 12.35 -2.72 6.89
N LEU A 76 12.61 -3.47 7.97
CA LEU A 76 12.51 -4.92 8.00
C LEU A 76 11.09 -5.39 7.66
N GLY A 77 10.06 -4.77 8.25
CA GLY A 77 8.66 -5.07 7.93
C GLY A 77 8.33 -4.84 6.45
N ILE A 78 8.84 -3.75 5.87
CA ILE A 78 8.70 -3.48 4.42
C ILE A 78 9.38 -4.59 3.60
N CYS A 79 10.60 -4.99 3.96
CA CYS A 79 11.32 -6.08 3.30
C CYS A 79 10.58 -7.42 3.40
N LEU A 80 9.96 -7.73 4.54
CA LEU A 80 9.15 -8.94 4.73
C LEU A 80 7.89 -8.93 3.86
N VAL A 81 7.16 -7.81 3.81
CA VAL A 81 5.99 -7.65 2.94
C VAL A 81 6.40 -7.86 1.48
N LEU A 82 7.47 -7.21 1.03
CA LEU A 82 8.00 -7.37 -0.32
C LEU A 82 8.43 -8.80 -0.61
N GLY A 83 9.14 -9.45 0.32
CA GLY A 83 9.57 -10.83 0.20
C GLY A 83 8.41 -11.82 0.13
N GLY A 84 7.36 -11.62 0.91
CA GLY A 84 6.16 -12.45 0.89
C GLY A 84 5.25 -12.22 -0.32
N THR A 85 5.29 -11.03 -0.94
CA THR A 85 4.52 -10.71 -2.15
C THR A 85 5.23 -11.05 -3.45
N LYS A 86 6.51 -11.41 -3.40
CA LYS A 86 7.22 -12.04 -4.52
C LYS A 86 6.72 -13.48 -4.62
N GLY A 87 5.84 -13.73 -5.59
CA GLY A 87 5.40 -15.07 -5.99
C GLY A 87 6.56 -15.90 -6.54
#